data_AF-A0A933B8C9-F1
#
_entry.id   AF-A0A933B8C9-F1
#
_cell.length_a   1.000
_cell.length_b   1.000
_cell.length_c   1.000
_cell.angle_alpha   90.00
_cell.angle_beta   90.00
_cell.angle_gamma   90.00
#
_symmetry.space_group_name_H-M   'P 1'
#
loop_
_entity.id
_entity.type
_entity.pdbx_description
1 polymer ?
#
loop_
_entity_poly.entity_id
_entity_poly.type
_entity_poly.pdbx_seq_one_letter_code
_entity_poly.pdbx_strand_id
1 'polypeptide(L)'
;MKLKSILNYFGQLRLYSFLDLLVFSTALTRDINTISGIGLLWLSFLLYLESRHNDNLRLRINTYLWLAPFIVSLFLVPIWTALGFVFVSYLYTKKKENGICGISAPLWRGLQNGIIAAGFNFQLAILAFVLTFIRNLIGDFRDVNNDKERGGKTIPIVLGVKKNQAWSFYAHIFLVIATTIVWFNFSFLQKSLIMPIILLQLISYPLTPRLSNPKYLNIYDNEK
;
A
#
# COMPACT_ATOMS: atom_id res chain seq x y z
N MET A 1 -21.50 13.40 -10.52
CA MET A 1 -20.08 13.80 -10.72
C MET A 1 -19.29 13.96 -9.41
N LYS A 2 -19.68 14.84 -8.47
CA LYS A 2 -18.91 15.10 -7.24
C LYS A 2 -18.63 13.87 -6.36
N LEU A 3 -19.62 12.99 -6.16
CA LEU A 3 -19.44 11.79 -5.30
C LEU A 3 -18.44 10.77 -5.88
N LYS A 4 -18.52 10.45 -7.18
CA LYS A 4 -17.54 9.56 -7.85
C LYS A 4 -16.12 10.11 -7.72
N SER A 5 -15.93 11.42 -7.87
CA SER A 5 -14.61 12.06 -7.71
C SER A 5 -14.09 11.96 -6.29
N ILE A 6 -14.95 12.19 -5.28
CA ILE A 6 -14.60 12.02 -3.87
C ILE A 6 -14.17 10.58 -3.59
N LEU A 7 -14.99 9.60 -4.01
CA LEU A 7 -14.67 8.19 -3.86
C LEU A 7 -13.37 7.79 -4.56
N ASN A 8 -13.06 8.40 -5.70
CA ASN A 8 -11.81 8.17 -6.40
C ASN A 8 -10.60 8.60 -5.56
N TYR A 9 -10.61 9.82 -5.01
CA TYR A 9 -9.55 10.29 -4.13
C TYR A 9 -9.41 9.42 -2.88
N PHE A 10 -10.54 9.07 -2.23
CA PHE A 10 -10.52 8.15 -1.07
C PHE A 10 -9.97 6.76 -1.44
N GLY A 11 -10.35 6.24 -2.60
CA GLY A 11 -9.85 4.97 -3.11
C GLY A 11 -8.36 4.97 -3.41
N GLN A 12 -7.82 6.09 -3.91
CA GLN A 12 -6.38 6.27 -4.15
C GLN A 12 -5.55 6.24 -2.87
N LEU A 13 -6.12 6.65 -1.73
CA LEU A 13 -5.47 6.52 -0.42
C LEU A 13 -5.39 5.07 0.09
N ARG A 14 -6.05 4.11 -0.58
CA ARG A 14 -5.96 2.67 -0.30
C ARG A 14 -6.18 2.35 1.19
N LEU A 15 -7.28 2.85 1.74
CA LEU A 15 -7.58 2.77 3.18
C LEU A 15 -7.42 1.36 3.76
N TYR A 16 -7.77 0.30 3.04
CA TYR A 16 -7.55 -1.07 3.49
C TYR A 16 -6.09 -1.36 3.89
N SER A 17 -5.13 -0.89 3.09
CA SER A 17 -3.70 -1.08 3.35
C SER A 17 -3.17 -0.07 4.37
N PHE A 18 -3.79 1.11 4.46
CA PHE A 18 -3.45 2.11 5.47
C PHE A 18 -3.86 1.65 6.86
N LEU A 19 -5.04 1.05 7.01
CA LEU A 19 -5.51 0.48 8.26
C LEU A 19 -4.62 -0.67 8.74
N ASP A 20 -4.18 -1.56 7.84
CA ASP A 20 -3.21 -2.61 8.17
C ASP A 20 -1.90 -2.01 8.72
N LEU A 21 -1.42 -0.91 8.14
CA LEU A 21 -0.24 -0.21 8.64
C LEU A 21 -0.47 0.41 10.02
N LEU A 22 -1.66 0.97 10.29
CA LEU A 22 -1.96 1.53 11.61
C LEU A 22 -2.02 0.44 12.69
N VAL A 23 -2.57 -0.74 12.37
CA VAL A 23 -2.51 -1.89 13.28
C VAL A 23 -1.06 -2.35 13.47
N PHE A 24 -0.29 -2.42 12.38
CA PHE A 24 1.15 -2.72 12.43
C PHE A 24 1.93 -1.71 13.31
N SER A 25 1.70 -0.41 13.21
CA SER A 25 2.41 0.57 14.03
C SER A 25 2.07 0.42 15.52
N THR A 26 0.82 0.05 15.85
CA THR A 26 0.45 -0.28 17.23
C THR A 26 1.08 -1.56 17.76
N ALA A 27 1.54 -2.46 16.88
CA ALA A 27 2.34 -3.63 17.28
C ALA A 27 3.82 -3.28 17.56
N LEU A 28 4.31 -2.14 17.05
CA LEU A 28 5.69 -1.72 17.22
C LEU A 28 5.91 -0.86 18.47
N THR A 29 4.95 0.01 18.80
CA THR A 29 5.07 0.99 19.88
C THR A 29 3.70 1.36 20.45
N ARG A 30 3.68 1.87 21.68
CA ARG A 30 2.48 2.43 22.33
C ARG A 30 2.41 3.95 22.28
N ASP A 31 3.50 4.61 21.85
CA ASP A 31 3.54 6.06 21.76
C ASP A 31 2.69 6.56 20.58
N ILE A 32 1.67 7.37 20.90
CA ILE A 32 0.72 7.90 19.91
C ILE A 32 1.43 8.80 18.92
N ASN A 33 2.41 9.60 19.38
CA ASN A 33 3.17 10.49 18.50
C ASN A 33 3.91 9.70 17.44
N THR A 34 4.60 8.63 17.84
CA THR A 34 5.27 7.72 16.92
C THR A 34 4.30 7.02 15.96
N ILE A 35 3.16 6.52 16.45
CA ILE A 35 2.12 5.88 15.62
C ILE A 35 1.61 6.86 14.55
N SER A 36 1.29 8.09 14.96
CA SER A 36 0.90 9.17 14.05
C SER A 36 2.01 9.51 13.06
N GLY A 37 3.26 9.53 13.51
CA GLY A 37 4.43 9.75 12.67
C GLY A 37 4.58 8.71 11.57
N ILE A 38 4.45 7.41 11.90
CA ILE A 38 4.47 6.31 10.91
C ILE A 38 3.31 6.45 9.92
N GLY A 39 2.11 6.77 10.42
CA GLY A 39 0.94 7.01 9.58
C GLY A 39 1.14 8.16 8.59
N LEU A 40 1.66 9.30 9.05
CA LEU A 40 1.96 10.46 8.20
C LEU A 40 3.07 10.17 7.20
N LEU A 41 4.12 9.45 7.60
CA LEU A 41 5.20 9.04 6.71
C LEU A 41 4.68 8.18 5.55
N TRP A 42 3.76 7.27 5.83
CA TRP A 42 3.13 6.46 4.78
C TRP A 42 2.13 7.24 3.93
N LEU A 43 1.35 8.13 4.53
CA LEU A 43 0.45 9.02 3.79
C LEU A 43 1.23 9.88 2.80
N SER A 44 2.38 10.44 3.23
CA SER A 44 3.32 11.12 2.35
C SER A 44 3.72 10.26 1.17
N PHE A 45 4.16 9.02 1.41
CA PHE A 45 4.51 8.09 0.34
C PHE A 45 3.35 7.84 -0.63
N LEU A 46 2.12 7.64 -0.13
CA LEU A 46 0.95 7.43 -1.00
C LEU A 46 0.67 8.66 -1.86
N LEU A 47 0.68 9.86 -1.28
CA LEU A 47 0.47 11.11 -2.03
C LEU A 47 1.55 11.31 -3.10
N TYR A 48 2.82 11.05 -2.76
CA TYR A 48 3.91 11.10 -3.72
C TYR A 48 3.72 10.09 -4.85
N LEU A 49 3.42 8.83 -4.51
CA LEU A 49 3.17 7.76 -5.47
C LEU A 49 2.02 8.11 -6.41
N GLU A 50 0.88 8.56 -5.88
CA GLU A 50 -0.30 8.91 -6.68
C GLU A 50 -0.05 10.15 -7.55
N SER A 51 0.72 11.13 -7.08
CA SER A 51 1.12 12.28 -7.93
C SER A 51 1.97 11.90 -9.15
N ARG A 52 2.61 10.71 -9.11
CA ARG A 52 3.40 10.14 -10.20
C ARG A 52 2.61 9.15 -11.05
N HIS A 53 1.43 8.73 -10.61
CA HIS A 53 0.55 7.86 -11.40
C HIS A 53 -0.16 8.68 -12.48
N ASN A 54 -0.15 8.17 -13.71
CA ASN A 54 -0.90 8.71 -14.83
C ASN A 54 -1.78 7.58 -15.36
N ASP A 55 -2.87 7.31 -14.64
CA ASP A 55 -3.77 6.19 -14.85
C ASP A 55 -5.13 6.76 -15.31
N ASN A 56 -5.72 6.24 -16.39
CA ASN A 56 -6.98 6.79 -16.96
C ASN A 56 -8.14 6.83 -15.95
N LEU A 57 -8.17 5.90 -14.99
CA LEU A 57 -9.21 5.83 -13.95
C LEU A 57 -8.91 6.71 -12.72
N ARG A 58 -7.73 7.34 -12.62
CA ARG A 58 -7.30 8.08 -11.43
C ARG A 58 -7.31 9.57 -11.68
N LEU A 59 -7.90 10.31 -10.74
CA LEU A 59 -7.77 11.76 -10.67
C LEU A 59 -6.36 12.16 -10.24
N ARG A 60 -5.84 13.27 -10.78
CA ARG A 60 -4.50 13.76 -10.45
C ARG A 60 -4.47 14.39 -9.06
N ILE A 61 -3.46 14.02 -8.28
CA ILE A 61 -3.14 14.63 -6.99
C ILE A 61 -2.02 15.66 -7.18
N ASN A 62 -2.07 16.76 -6.43
CA ASN A 62 -1.03 17.79 -6.45
C ASN A 62 0.34 17.20 -6.04
N THR A 63 1.36 17.45 -6.86
CA THR A 63 2.73 16.93 -6.71
C THR A 63 3.41 17.32 -5.40
N TYR A 64 3.01 18.40 -4.74
CA TYR A 64 3.65 18.87 -3.51
C TYR A 64 2.91 18.46 -2.23
N LEU A 65 1.74 17.82 -2.34
CA LEU A 65 0.88 17.52 -1.18
C LEU A 65 1.54 16.57 -0.17
N TRP A 66 2.52 15.77 -0.60
CA TRP A 66 3.23 14.82 0.25
C TRP A 66 4.24 15.49 1.21
N LEU A 67 4.69 16.71 0.92
CA LEU A 67 5.73 17.39 1.70
C LEU A 67 5.27 17.68 3.13
N ALA A 68 4.04 18.14 3.31
CA ALA A 68 3.50 18.48 4.62
C ALA A 68 3.48 17.28 5.59
N PRO A 69 2.85 16.13 5.27
CA PRO A 69 2.89 14.97 6.16
C PRO A 69 4.31 14.40 6.33
N PHE A 70 5.18 14.53 5.32
CA PHE A 70 6.57 14.12 5.44
C PHE A 70 7.33 14.94 6.50
N ILE A 71 7.29 16.27 6.39
CA ILE A 71 7.99 17.18 7.31
C ILE A 71 7.53 16.92 8.75
N VAL A 72 6.22 16.78 8.98
CA VAL A 72 5.70 16.46 10.31
C VAL A 72 6.22 15.10 10.79
N SER A 73 6.27 14.08 9.93
CA SER A 73 6.77 12.75 10.31
C SER A 73 8.24 12.73 10.73
N LEU A 74 9.08 13.64 10.22
CA LEU A 74 10.50 13.73 10.59
C LEU A 74 10.71 14.10 12.07
N PHE A 75 9.73 14.77 12.69
CA PHE A 75 9.78 15.12 14.10
C PHE A 75 9.22 14.03 15.02
N LEU A 76 8.48 13.07 14.45
CA LEU A 76 7.72 12.06 15.21
C LEU A 76 8.34 10.65 15.12
N VAL A 77 9.27 10.43 14.19
CA VAL A 77 9.87 9.12 13.90
C VAL A 77 11.40 9.29 13.89
N PRO A 78 12.19 8.28 14.32
CA PRO A 78 13.65 8.34 14.21
C PRO A 78 14.10 8.68 12.79
N ILE A 79 15.02 9.64 12.69
CA ILE A 79 15.43 10.22 11.40
C ILE A 79 15.95 9.15 10.43
N TRP A 80 16.70 8.16 10.90
CA TRP A 80 17.19 7.06 10.06
C TRP A 80 16.05 6.22 9.48
N THR A 81 14.94 6.04 10.22
CA THR A 81 13.79 5.26 9.80
C THR A 81 13.04 6.01 8.71
N ALA A 82 12.83 7.32 8.91
CA ALA A 82 12.18 8.16 7.92
C ALA A 82 13.01 8.25 6.62
N LEU A 83 14.32 8.51 6.73
CA LEU A 83 15.21 8.59 5.57
C LEU A 83 15.32 7.25 4.83
N GLY A 84 15.50 6.14 5.57
CA GLY A 84 15.53 4.80 4.98
C GLY A 84 14.22 4.44 4.28
N PHE A 85 13.09 4.75 4.92
CA PHE A 85 11.78 4.55 4.32
C PHE A 85 11.60 5.36 3.04
N VAL A 86 11.98 6.64 3.03
CA VAL A 86 11.89 7.50 1.84
C VAL A 86 12.79 7.00 0.71
N PHE A 87 14.02 6.60 1.02
CA PHE A 87 14.94 6.06 0.03
C PHE A 87 14.36 4.81 -0.66
N VAL A 88 13.88 3.84 0.12
CA VAL A 88 13.26 2.63 -0.42
C VAL A 88 11.94 2.96 -1.14
N SER A 89 11.17 3.92 -0.64
CA SER A 89 9.95 4.41 -1.30
C SER A 89 10.23 5.00 -2.67
N TYR A 90 11.31 5.76 -2.81
CA TYR A 90 11.76 6.29 -4.09
C TYR A 90 12.14 5.16 -5.05
N LEU A 91 12.91 4.16 -4.59
CA LEU A 91 13.23 2.98 -5.42
C LEU A 91 11.96 2.24 -5.87
N TYR A 92 10.95 2.15 -5.01
CA TYR A 92 9.66 1.56 -5.38
C TYR A 92 8.94 2.35 -6.48
N THR A 93 8.94 3.69 -6.45
CA THR A 93 8.26 4.48 -7.49
C THR A 93 8.90 4.31 -8.87
N LYS A 94 10.18 3.92 -8.91
CA LYS A 94 10.95 3.58 -10.12
C LYS A 94 10.56 2.25 -10.75
N LYS A 95 9.64 1.47 -10.14
CA LYS A 95 9.10 0.19 -10.66
C LYS A 95 8.78 0.20 -12.16
N LYS A 96 8.33 1.34 -12.70
CA LYS A 96 7.87 1.47 -14.09
C LYS A 96 8.94 1.92 -15.08
N GLU A 97 10.11 2.35 -14.63
CA GLU A 97 11.13 2.91 -15.52
C GLU A 97 11.92 1.82 -16.26
N ASN A 98 12.38 0.79 -15.54
CA ASN A 98 13.20 -0.30 -16.09
C ASN A 98 12.75 -1.69 -15.60
N GLY A 99 13.13 -2.74 -16.33
CA GLY A 99 12.70 -4.11 -16.01
C GLY A 99 13.20 -4.65 -14.67
N ILE A 100 14.43 -4.32 -14.29
CA ILE A 100 15.01 -4.69 -13.00
C ILE A 100 14.22 -4.04 -11.85
N CYS A 101 13.83 -2.77 -12.01
CA CYS A 101 13.01 -2.05 -11.04
C CYS A 101 11.60 -2.67 -10.92
N GLY A 102 11.05 -3.16 -12.04
CA GLY A 102 9.77 -3.86 -12.09
C GLY A 102 9.77 -5.16 -11.28
N ILE A 103 10.79 -5.99 -11.49
CA ILE A 103 10.96 -7.29 -10.80
C ILE A 103 11.22 -7.10 -9.31
N SER A 104 11.98 -6.08 -8.93
CA SER A 104 12.34 -5.81 -7.53
C SER A 104 11.26 -5.05 -6.75
N ALA A 105 10.12 -4.70 -7.35
CA ALA A 105 9.08 -3.93 -6.67
C ALA A 105 8.56 -4.55 -5.35
N PRO A 106 8.31 -5.88 -5.25
CA PRO A 106 7.94 -6.51 -3.98
C PRO A 106 9.03 -6.38 -2.91
N LEU A 107 10.30 -6.44 -3.30
CA LEU A 107 11.44 -6.27 -2.38
C LEU A 107 11.41 -4.89 -1.72
N TRP A 108 11.26 -3.83 -2.51
CA TRP A 108 11.20 -2.46 -1.99
C TRP A 108 10.00 -2.26 -1.05
N ARG A 109 8.85 -2.85 -1.36
CA ARG A 109 7.66 -2.79 -0.49
C ARG A 109 7.86 -3.55 0.82
N GLY A 110 8.50 -4.71 0.76
CA GLY A 110 8.93 -5.43 1.96
C GLY A 110 9.86 -4.57 2.82
N LEU A 111 10.90 -4.01 2.20
CA LEU A 111 11.92 -3.21 2.90
C LEU A 111 11.34 -1.97 3.57
N GLN A 112 10.33 -1.32 2.99
CA GLN A 112 9.65 -0.19 3.64
C GLN A 112 9.13 -0.56 5.04
N ASN A 113 8.34 -1.64 5.15
CA ASN A 113 7.80 -2.09 6.44
C ASN A 113 8.90 -2.69 7.34
N GLY A 114 9.89 -3.37 6.76
CA GLY A 114 11.05 -3.86 7.48
C GLY A 114 11.87 -2.75 8.14
N ILE A 115 12.12 -1.63 7.44
CA ILE A 115 12.83 -0.46 7.98
C ILE A 115 12.02 0.21 9.07
N ILE A 116 10.71 0.40 8.87
CA ILE A 116 9.82 0.93 9.92
C ILE A 116 9.94 0.06 11.17
N ALA A 117 9.76 -1.26 11.05
CA ALA A 117 9.90 -2.17 12.18
C ALA A 117 11.30 -2.14 12.81
N ALA A 118 12.37 -2.16 12.02
CA ALA A 118 13.75 -2.12 12.54
C ALA A 118 14.04 -0.86 13.38
N GLY A 119 13.36 0.25 13.08
CA GLY A 119 13.45 1.49 13.87
C GLY A 119 12.85 1.43 15.27
N PHE A 120 12.01 0.44 15.58
CA PHE A 120 11.25 0.36 16.83
C PHE A 120 11.30 -1.01 17.51
N ASN A 121 11.23 -2.09 16.73
CA ASN A 121 11.26 -3.48 17.16
C ASN A 121 11.93 -4.35 16.10
N PHE A 122 13.24 -4.60 16.27
CA PHE A 122 14.06 -5.34 15.31
C PHE A 122 13.60 -6.79 15.11
N GLN A 123 13.05 -7.43 16.15
CA GLN A 123 12.56 -8.82 16.08
C GLN A 123 11.40 -8.95 15.09
N LEU A 124 10.57 -7.90 14.98
CA LEU A 124 9.46 -7.87 14.03
C LEU A 124 9.88 -7.43 12.62
N ALA A 125 11.11 -6.96 12.40
CA ALA A 125 11.53 -6.41 11.12
C ALA A 125 11.53 -7.43 9.98
N ILE A 126 12.04 -8.63 10.24
CA ILE A 126 12.04 -9.72 9.25
C ILE A 126 10.61 -10.16 8.93
N LEU A 127 9.76 -10.30 9.94
CA LEU A 127 8.35 -10.65 9.75
C LEU A 127 7.62 -9.59 8.93
N ALA A 128 7.82 -8.31 9.26
CA ALA A 128 7.21 -7.18 8.55
C ALA A 128 7.64 -7.12 7.08
N PHE A 129 8.93 -7.38 6.84
CA PHE A 129 9.49 -7.50 5.50
C PHE A 129 8.83 -8.65 4.72
N VAL A 130 8.83 -9.88 5.25
CA VAL A 130 8.34 -11.07 4.53
C VAL A 130 6.84 -10.96 4.24
N LEU A 131 6.03 -10.60 5.23
CA LEU A 131 4.58 -10.48 5.05
C LEU A 131 4.23 -9.44 3.99
N THR A 132 4.92 -8.30 4.00
CA THR A 132 4.68 -7.22 3.04
C THR A 132 5.21 -7.56 1.66
N PHE A 133 6.35 -8.26 1.57
CA PHE A 133 6.92 -8.78 0.34
C PHE A 133 5.94 -9.72 -0.37
N ILE A 134 5.44 -10.74 0.34
CA ILE A 134 4.49 -11.72 -0.20
C ILE A 134 3.20 -11.02 -0.66
N ARG A 135 2.66 -10.13 0.20
CA ARG A 135 1.47 -9.36 -0.13
C ARG A 135 1.65 -8.53 -1.40
N ASN A 136 2.80 -7.85 -1.54
CA ASN A 136 3.04 -7.03 -2.72
C ASN A 136 3.31 -7.86 -3.97
N LEU A 137 3.95 -9.03 -3.84
CA LEU A 137 4.12 -9.98 -4.95
C LEU A 137 2.75 -10.40 -5.50
N ILE A 138 1.82 -10.84 -4.65
CA ILE A 138 0.44 -11.16 -5.06
C ILE A 138 -0.29 -9.91 -5.59
N GLY A 139 0.04 -8.72 -5.08
CA GLY A 139 -0.44 -7.44 -5.62
C GLY A 139 -0.02 -7.21 -7.07
N ASP A 140 1.21 -7.58 -7.42
CA ASP A 140 1.69 -7.52 -8.80
C ASP A 140 0.97 -8.54 -9.70
N PHE A 141 0.61 -9.74 -9.19
CA PHE A 141 -0.24 -10.70 -9.94
C PHE A 141 -1.62 -10.12 -10.22
N ARG A 142 -2.19 -9.41 -9.23
CA ARG A 142 -3.46 -8.69 -9.39
C ARG A 142 -3.36 -7.59 -10.43
N ASP A 143 -2.26 -6.85 -10.46
CA ASP A 143 -2.12 -5.64 -11.28
C ASP A 143 -1.48 -5.90 -12.66
N VAL A 144 -1.33 -7.17 -13.08
CA VAL A 144 -0.76 -7.59 -14.39
C VAL A 144 -1.31 -6.80 -15.58
N ASN A 145 -2.62 -6.63 -15.66
CA ASN A 145 -3.24 -5.91 -16.79
C ASN A 145 -2.81 -4.44 -16.83
N ASN A 146 -2.91 -3.76 -15.69
CA ASN A 146 -2.56 -2.34 -15.56
C ASN A 146 -1.07 -2.13 -15.85
N ASP A 147 -0.22 -3.01 -15.33
CA ASP A 147 1.23 -2.91 -15.49
C ASP A 147 1.65 -3.21 -16.93
N LYS A 148 1.01 -4.18 -17.60
CA LYS A 148 1.28 -4.52 -19.01
C LYS A 148 0.87 -3.41 -19.96
N GLU A 149 -0.28 -2.77 -19.75
CA GLU A 149 -0.74 -1.63 -20.57
C GLU A 149 0.21 -0.42 -20.48
N ARG A 150 1.07 -0.38 -19.46
CA ARG A 150 2.05 0.70 -19.24
C ARG A 150 3.47 0.32 -19.60
N GLY A 151 3.68 -0.85 -20.23
CA GLY A 151 5.01 -1.35 -20.54
C GLY A 151 5.83 -1.77 -19.30
N GLY A 152 5.19 -1.97 -18.14
CA GLY A 152 5.84 -2.48 -16.94
C GLY A 152 6.32 -3.91 -17.12
N LYS A 153 7.40 -4.28 -16.41
CA LYS A 153 8.00 -5.62 -16.43
C LYS A 153 8.09 -6.19 -15.02
N THR A 154 6.94 -6.42 -14.39
CA THR A 154 6.85 -7.08 -13.08
C THR A 154 7.07 -8.59 -13.19
N ILE A 155 7.34 -9.26 -12.07
CA ILE A 155 7.53 -10.72 -12.02
C ILE A 155 6.44 -11.47 -12.80
N PRO A 156 5.13 -11.21 -12.59
CA PRO A 156 4.10 -11.97 -13.30
C PRO A 156 4.08 -11.69 -14.82
N ILE A 157 4.46 -10.48 -15.25
CA ILE A 157 4.55 -10.14 -16.67
C ILE A 157 5.71 -10.89 -17.32
N VAL A 158 6.88 -10.91 -16.67
CA VAL A 158 8.07 -11.64 -17.14
C VAL A 158 7.82 -13.14 -17.19
N LEU A 159 7.04 -13.67 -16.25
CA LEU A 159 6.60 -15.07 -16.22
C LEU A 159 5.47 -15.39 -17.23
N GLY A 160 5.00 -14.41 -18.01
CA GLY A 160 3.97 -14.64 -19.03
C GLY A 160 2.57 -14.92 -18.47
N VAL A 161 2.27 -14.45 -17.25
CA VAL A 161 0.97 -14.67 -16.61
C VAL A 161 -0.16 -14.05 -17.44
N LYS A 162 -1.25 -14.81 -17.61
CA LYS A 162 -2.42 -14.39 -18.39
C LYS A 162 -3.14 -13.19 -17.75
N LYS A 163 -3.80 -12.39 -18.60
CA LYS A 163 -4.67 -11.29 -18.16
C LYS A 163 -5.86 -11.81 -17.32
N ASN A 164 -6.42 -10.96 -16.45
CA ASN A 164 -7.68 -11.19 -15.72
C ASN A 164 -7.70 -12.39 -14.74
N GLN A 165 -6.72 -12.48 -13.85
CA GLN A 165 -6.71 -13.52 -12.82
C GLN A 165 -7.54 -13.11 -11.60
N ALA A 166 -8.85 -13.40 -11.62
CA ALA A 166 -9.75 -13.09 -10.49
C ALA A 166 -9.24 -13.63 -9.14
N TRP A 167 -8.59 -14.80 -9.13
CA TRP A 167 -8.00 -15.39 -7.92
C TRP A 167 -7.01 -14.46 -7.23
N SER A 168 -6.23 -13.67 -7.99
CA SER A 168 -5.20 -12.77 -7.44
C SER A 168 -5.81 -11.58 -6.69
N PHE A 169 -7.01 -11.13 -7.09
CA PHE A 169 -7.78 -10.13 -6.36
C PHE A 169 -8.16 -10.64 -4.97
N TYR A 170 -8.72 -11.85 -4.91
CA TYR A 170 -9.13 -12.52 -3.67
C TYR A 170 -7.94 -12.92 -2.79
N ALA A 171 -6.87 -13.43 -3.39
CA ALA A 171 -5.64 -13.77 -2.67
C ALA A 171 -5.00 -12.53 -2.03
N HIS A 172 -4.96 -11.39 -2.74
CA HIS A 172 -4.39 -10.18 -2.17
C HIS A 172 -5.25 -9.64 -1.00
N ILE A 173 -6.58 -9.61 -1.12
CA ILE A 173 -7.42 -9.14 0.00
C ILE A 173 -7.35 -10.09 1.19
N PHE A 174 -7.30 -11.41 0.94
CA PHE A 174 -7.04 -12.40 1.99
C PHE A 174 -5.71 -12.12 2.70
N LEU A 175 -4.64 -11.87 1.95
CA LEU A 175 -3.34 -11.53 2.54
C LEU A 175 -3.36 -10.23 3.34
N VAL A 176 -4.09 -9.19 2.89
CA VAL A 176 -4.29 -7.98 3.69
C VAL A 176 -4.95 -8.30 5.03
N ILE A 177 -6.01 -9.10 5.02
CA ILE A 177 -6.72 -9.49 6.26
C ILE A 177 -5.80 -10.34 7.15
N ALA A 178 -5.09 -11.30 6.57
CA ALA A 178 -4.16 -12.16 7.29
C ALA A 178 -3.04 -11.33 7.94
N THR A 179 -2.45 -10.36 7.24
CA THR A 179 -1.44 -9.47 7.84
C THR A 179 -2.03 -8.63 8.96
N THR A 180 -3.24 -8.08 8.79
CA THR A 180 -3.93 -7.35 9.86
C THR A 180 -4.11 -8.22 11.09
N ILE A 181 -4.56 -9.47 10.93
CA ILE A 181 -4.75 -10.40 12.05
C ILE A 181 -3.42 -10.68 12.74
N VAL A 182 -2.35 -10.92 11.98
CA VAL A 182 -1.01 -11.12 12.57
C VAL A 182 -0.61 -9.90 13.40
N TRP A 183 -0.68 -8.69 12.85
CA TRP A 183 -0.33 -7.48 13.60
C TRP A 183 -1.23 -7.23 14.79
N PHE A 184 -2.51 -7.55 14.68
CA PHE A 184 -3.48 -7.38 15.75
C PHE A 184 -3.11 -8.23 16.97
N ASN A 185 -2.56 -9.44 16.77
CA ASN A 185 -2.08 -10.30 17.86
C ASN A 185 -0.88 -9.70 18.63
N PHE A 186 -0.09 -8.84 17.99
CA PHE A 186 1.02 -8.11 18.62
C PHE A 186 0.62 -6.71 19.11
N SER A 187 -0.52 -6.19 18.67
CA SER A 187 -1.01 -4.85 19.01
C SER A 187 -1.55 -4.77 20.43
N PHE A 188 -1.58 -3.55 20.99
CA PHE A 188 -2.25 -3.26 22.26
C PHE A 188 -3.74 -2.92 22.10
N LEU A 189 -4.31 -3.06 20.89
CA LEU A 189 -5.69 -2.70 20.60
C LEU A 189 -6.68 -3.65 21.31
N GLN A 190 -7.85 -3.12 21.65
CA GLN A 190 -8.93 -3.93 22.21
C GLN A 190 -9.45 -4.94 21.19
N LYS A 191 -9.59 -6.22 21.57
CA LYS A 191 -10.02 -7.32 20.69
C LYS A 191 -11.33 -7.05 19.92
N SER A 192 -12.25 -6.28 20.50
CA SER A 192 -13.49 -5.86 19.85
C SER A 192 -13.28 -5.07 18.54
N LEU A 193 -12.11 -4.43 18.36
CA LEU A 193 -11.81 -3.61 17.18
C LEU A 193 -11.43 -4.41 15.94
N ILE A 194 -11.11 -5.70 16.07
CA ILE A 194 -10.65 -6.51 14.92
C ILE A 194 -11.71 -6.60 13.82
N MET A 195 -12.98 -6.80 14.20
CA MET A 195 -14.08 -6.96 13.24
C MET A 195 -14.40 -5.64 12.51
N PRO A 196 -14.55 -4.49 13.20
CA PRO A 196 -14.66 -3.20 12.52
C PRO A 196 -13.52 -2.91 11.54
N ILE A 197 -12.27 -3.21 11.92
CA ILE A 197 -11.11 -2.98 11.05
C ILE A 197 -11.21 -3.85 9.79
N ILE A 198 -11.48 -5.15 9.93
CA ILE A 198 -11.63 -6.06 8.78
C ILE A 198 -12.77 -5.62 7.86
N LEU A 199 -13.91 -5.20 8.41
CA LEU A 199 -15.04 -4.70 7.61
C LEU A 199 -14.65 -3.44 6.82
N LEU A 200 -13.96 -2.49 7.44
CA LEU A 200 -13.46 -1.29 6.76
C LEU A 200 -12.44 -1.64 5.66
N GLN A 201 -11.59 -2.64 5.87
CA GLN A 201 -10.68 -3.14 4.84
C GLN A 201 -11.44 -3.74 3.65
N LEU A 202 -12.44 -4.59 3.91
CA LEU A 202 -13.28 -5.19 2.88
C LEU A 202 -14.04 -4.15 2.05
N ILE A 203 -14.66 -3.17 2.72
CA ILE A 203 -15.45 -2.11 2.07
C ILE A 203 -14.54 -1.19 1.24
N SER A 204 -13.37 -0.82 1.76
CA SER A 204 -12.49 0.13 1.09
C SER A 204 -11.62 -0.47 -0.01
N TYR A 205 -11.42 -1.79 -0.02
CA TYR A 205 -10.62 -2.47 -1.03
C TYR A 205 -11.09 -2.25 -2.48
N PRO A 206 -12.37 -2.49 -2.85
CA PRO A 206 -12.86 -2.28 -4.22
C PRO A 206 -12.92 -0.80 -4.61
N LEU A 207 -12.85 0.14 -3.67
CA LEU A 207 -12.86 1.58 -3.97
C LEU A 207 -11.60 2.02 -4.73
N THR A 208 -10.52 1.24 -4.73
CA THR A 208 -9.29 1.64 -5.41
C THR A 208 -9.50 1.67 -6.94
N PRO A 209 -9.34 2.82 -7.60
CA PRO A 209 -9.50 2.93 -9.05
C PRO A 209 -8.40 2.16 -9.81
N ARG A 210 -8.77 1.00 -10.37
CA ARG A 210 -7.88 0.08 -11.11
C ARG A 210 -8.67 -0.70 -12.17
N LEU A 211 -8.03 -1.01 -13.31
CA LEU A 211 -8.62 -1.88 -14.34
C LEU A 211 -8.62 -3.37 -13.93
N SER A 212 -7.90 -3.71 -12.86
CA SER A 212 -7.78 -5.08 -12.33
C SER A 212 -8.94 -5.45 -11.41
N ASN A 213 -9.83 -4.52 -11.07
CA ASN A 213 -11.02 -4.85 -10.30
C ASN A 213 -11.95 -5.76 -11.12
N PRO A 214 -12.60 -6.76 -10.49
CA PRO A 214 -13.63 -7.52 -11.16
C PRO A 214 -14.70 -6.58 -11.74
N LYS A 215 -15.17 -6.84 -12.97
CA LYS A 215 -16.07 -5.91 -13.69
C LYS A 215 -17.31 -5.52 -12.88
N TYR A 216 -17.90 -6.46 -12.16
CA TYR A 216 -19.08 -6.23 -11.30
C TYR A 216 -18.79 -5.38 -10.05
N LEU A 217 -17.51 -5.12 -9.75
CA LEU A 217 -17.05 -4.23 -8.66
C LEU A 217 -16.38 -2.96 -9.20
N ASN A 218 -16.33 -2.75 -10.52
CA ASN A 218 -15.68 -1.58 -11.07
C ASN A 218 -16.63 -0.37 -11.01
N ILE A 219 -16.55 0.37 -9.92
CA ILE A 219 -17.35 1.57 -9.62
C ILE A 219 -17.14 2.67 -10.69
N TYR A 220 -16.03 2.61 -11.42
CA TYR A 220 -15.57 3.67 -12.32
C TYR A 220 -15.72 3.32 -13.82
N ASP A 221 -16.20 2.12 -14.18
CA ASP A 221 -16.29 1.66 -15.59
C ASP A 221 -17.53 2.15 -16.34
N ASN A 222 -18.48 2.80 -15.67
CA ASN A 222 -19.69 3.31 -16.30
C ASN A 222 -19.46 4.76 -16.74
N GLU A 223 -18.96 4.92 -17.97
CA GLU A 223 -19.21 6.02 -18.93
C GLU A 223 -18.21 5.90 -20.11
N LYS A 224 -18.56 5.09 -21.10
CA LYS A 224 -18.28 5.40 -22.52
C LYS A 224 -19.61 5.69 -23.19
#